data_AF-A0A954Z3K2-F1
#
_entry.id   AF-A0A954Z3K2-F1
#
_cell.length_a   1.000
_cell.length_b   1.000
_cell.length_c   1.000
_cell.angle_alpha   90.00
_cell.angle_beta   90.00
_cell.angle_gamma   90.00
#
_symmetry.space_group_name_H-M   'P 1'
#
loop_
_entity.id
_entity.type
_entity.pdbx_description
1 polymer ?
#
loop_
_entity_poly.entity_id
_entity_poly.type
_entity_poly.pdbx_seq_one_letter_code
_entity_poly.pdbx_strand_id
1 'polypeptide(L)'
;MAIQKPVHRILIASFATFIALVPLSRVLADDSDDDKGSRRKEVDMSEVPQNIRDELVNLRFVTKVIGEGFKVRRSLHYSIIYNTSEEDVEVFEYAIEKTYRACVKWSRSLGMEVHPPKQKMLTHFFNDYTEYARYGAAIGNPPKGPGNVGFFFFPTEYSYFYNVRNTPGFKNRRLNIESQITQLADMLKRG
;
A
#
# COMPACT_ATOMS: atom_id res chain seq x y z
N MET A 1 -27.82 -14.15 18.83
CA MET A 1 -26.37 -13.87 18.85
C MET A 1 -25.95 -13.62 17.40
N ALA A 2 -25.92 -12.36 16.96
CA ALA A 2 -25.70 -12.02 15.55
C ALA A 2 -24.22 -12.19 15.18
N ILE A 3 -23.94 -13.06 14.20
CA ILE A 3 -22.60 -13.32 13.68
C ILE A 3 -22.22 -12.15 12.76
N GLN A 4 -21.71 -11.08 13.35
CA GLN A 4 -21.22 -9.91 12.62
C GLN A 4 -19.73 -10.06 12.32
N LYS A 5 -19.34 -10.95 11.37
CA LYS A 5 -18.04 -10.98 10.66
C LYS A 5 -18.21 -11.79 9.34
N PRO A 6 -17.56 -11.49 8.18
CA PRO A 6 -16.41 -10.59 7.99
C PRO A 6 -16.40 -9.84 6.61
N VAL A 7 -17.23 -8.81 6.41
CA VAL A 7 -17.14 -8.02 5.16
C VAL A 7 -15.82 -7.22 5.09
N HIS A 8 -15.32 -6.74 6.23
CA HIS A 8 -14.01 -6.08 6.31
C HIS A 8 -12.83 -6.97 5.87
N ARG A 9 -12.91 -8.30 6.03
CA ARG A 9 -11.78 -9.20 5.71
C ARG A 9 -11.62 -9.44 4.20
N ILE A 10 -12.70 -9.36 3.44
CA ILE A 10 -12.69 -9.57 1.98
C ILE A 10 -12.05 -8.36 1.29
N LEU A 11 -12.39 -7.14 1.73
CA LEU A 11 -11.83 -5.89 1.21
C LEU A 11 -10.31 -5.80 1.36
N ILE A 12 -9.75 -6.25 2.50
CA ILE A 12 -8.32 -6.14 2.76
C ILE A 12 -7.51 -7.22 2.00
N ALA A 13 -8.06 -8.41 1.79
CA ALA A 13 -7.40 -9.44 0.96
C ALA A 13 -7.37 -9.04 -0.52
N SER A 14 -8.43 -8.40 -1.04
CA SER A 14 -8.46 -7.86 -2.40
C SER A 14 -7.46 -6.71 -2.60
N PHE A 15 -7.13 -5.96 -1.54
CA PHE A 15 -6.20 -4.83 -1.56
C PHE A 15 -4.77 -5.20 -2.00
N ALA A 16 -4.24 -6.32 -1.48
CA ALA A 16 -2.89 -6.80 -1.83
C ALA A 16 -2.80 -7.29 -3.29
N THR A 17 -3.88 -7.87 -3.82
CA THR A 17 -3.96 -8.31 -5.22
C THR A 17 -4.17 -7.14 -6.18
N PHE A 18 -4.95 -6.13 -5.78
CA PHE A 18 -5.26 -4.97 -6.64
C PHE A 18 -4.04 -4.06 -6.85
N ILE A 19 -3.22 -3.83 -5.80
CA ILE A 19 -1.99 -3.02 -5.90
C ILE A 19 -0.93 -3.68 -6.80
N ALA A 20 -0.89 -5.03 -6.85
CA ALA A 20 0.11 -5.75 -7.66
C ALA A 20 -0.24 -5.86 -9.16
N LEU A 21 -1.51 -5.67 -9.54
CA LEU A 21 -2.01 -5.96 -10.90
C LEU A 21 -2.52 -4.76 -11.68
N VAL A 22 -2.88 -3.66 -11.01
CA VAL A 22 -3.36 -2.46 -11.72
C VAL A 22 -2.17 -1.54 -12.01
N PRO A 23 -1.88 -1.24 -13.29
CA PRO A 23 -0.87 -0.25 -13.64
C PRO A 23 -1.22 1.08 -12.96
N LEU A 24 -0.26 1.70 -12.25
CA LEU A 24 -0.46 2.98 -11.57
C LEU A 24 -1.04 4.05 -12.52
N SER A 25 -0.69 3.98 -13.82
CA SER A 25 -1.24 4.84 -14.88
C SER A 25 -2.76 4.70 -15.10
N ARG A 26 -3.36 3.52 -14.86
CA ARG A 26 -4.82 3.33 -14.94
C ARG A 26 -5.53 3.81 -13.68
N VAL A 27 -4.89 3.72 -12.52
CA VAL A 27 -5.42 4.32 -11.28
C VAL A 27 -5.44 5.86 -11.39
N LEU A 28 -4.47 6.44 -12.09
CA LEU A 28 -4.36 7.90 -12.27
C LEU A 28 -5.27 8.48 -13.37
N ALA A 29 -5.88 7.65 -14.21
CA ALA A 29 -6.58 8.13 -15.41
C ALA A 29 -8.07 8.48 -15.23
N ASP A 30 -8.64 8.35 -14.02
CA ASP A 30 -10.10 8.29 -13.85
C ASP A 30 -10.65 9.21 -12.74
N ASP A 31 -10.14 10.45 -12.68
CA ASP A 31 -10.65 11.49 -11.75
C ASP A 31 -11.54 12.55 -12.44
N SER A 32 -11.97 12.33 -13.70
CA SER A 32 -12.84 13.27 -14.45
C SER A 32 -14.27 12.73 -14.66
N ASP A 33 -14.99 12.44 -13.58
CA ASP A 33 -16.42 12.10 -13.66
C ASP A 33 -17.29 13.20 -13.03
N ASP A 34 -17.72 14.13 -13.88
CA ASP A 34 -18.79 15.10 -13.67
C ASP A 34 -20.16 14.40 -13.70
N ASP A 35 -20.45 13.52 -12.73
CA ASP A 35 -21.74 12.82 -12.62
C ASP A 35 -22.82 13.75 -12.01
N LYS A 36 -23.35 14.66 -12.84
CA LYS A 36 -24.45 15.60 -12.50
C LYS A 36 -25.80 14.87 -12.46
N GLY A 37 -26.09 14.08 -11.43
CA GLY A 37 -27.46 13.53 -11.35
C GLY A 37 -27.87 12.68 -10.15
N SER A 38 -26.96 12.01 -9.45
CA SER A 38 -27.34 11.20 -8.29
C SER A 38 -26.89 11.84 -6.99
N ARG A 39 -27.83 12.05 -6.04
CA ARG A 39 -27.53 12.39 -4.64
C ARG A 39 -26.89 11.18 -3.95
N ARG A 40 -25.72 10.74 -4.43
CA ARG A 40 -24.90 9.75 -3.75
C ARG A 40 -24.44 10.40 -2.45
N LYS A 41 -24.76 9.76 -1.31
CA LYS A 41 -24.21 10.16 -0.02
C LYS A 41 -22.69 10.17 -0.13
N GLU A 42 -22.08 11.31 0.16
CA GLU A 42 -20.64 11.48 0.19
C GLU A 42 -19.99 10.39 1.06
N VAL A 43 -18.82 9.92 0.65
CA VAL A 43 -18.05 8.94 1.43
C VAL A 43 -17.38 9.68 2.56
N ASP A 44 -17.65 9.24 3.80
CA ASP A 44 -16.92 9.73 4.96
C ASP A 44 -15.46 9.25 4.86
N MET A 45 -14.58 10.21 4.60
CA MET A 45 -13.13 10.03 4.51
C MET A 45 -12.43 10.77 5.65
N SER A 46 -13.13 10.95 6.79
CA SER A 46 -12.58 11.57 7.97
C SER A 46 -11.37 10.81 8.53
N GLU A 47 -10.54 11.51 9.28
CA GLU A 47 -9.37 10.90 9.91
C GLU A 47 -9.81 9.82 10.91
N VAL A 48 -9.17 8.66 10.79
CA VAL A 48 -9.40 7.52 11.68
C VAL A 48 -8.52 7.66 12.93
N PRO A 49 -9.00 7.31 14.14
CA PRO A 49 -8.19 7.35 15.35
C PRO A 49 -6.88 6.56 15.25
N GLN A 50 -5.82 7.12 15.82
CA GLN A 50 -4.49 6.51 15.86
C GLN A 50 -4.40 5.52 17.05
N ASN A 51 -3.65 4.44 16.88
CA ASN A 51 -3.30 3.53 17.98
C ASN A 51 -1.79 3.62 18.27
N ILE A 52 -1.42 4.65 19.01
CA ILE A 52 -0.01 4.98 19.33
C ILE A 52 0.68 3.81 20.05
N ARG A 53 -0.04 3.08 20.89
CA ARG A 53 0.52 1.93 21.62
C ARG A 53 0.98 0.85 20.64
N ASP A 54 0.12 0.48 19.69
CA ASP A 54 0.45 -0.56 18.72
C ASP A 54 1.56 -0.11 17.76
N GLU A 55 1.55 1.16 17.34
CA GLU A 55 2.64 1.74 16.54
C GLU A 55 3.99 1.60 17.25
N LEU A 56 4.07 1.97 18.54
CA LEU A 56 5.31 1.90 19.31
C LEU A 56 5.78 0.46 19.55
N VAL A 57 4.85 -0.46 19.84
CA VAL A 57 5.18 -1.88 20.03
C VAL A 57 5.76 -2.48 18.75
N ASN A 58 5.11 -2.21 17.60
CA ASN A 58 5.58 -2.71 16.31
C ASN A 58 6.89 -2.04 15.87
N LEU A 59 7.04 -0.73 16.10
CA LEU A 59 8.30 -0.03 15.81
C LEU A 59 9.47 -0.64 16.59
N ARG A 60 9.30 -0.90 17.89
CA ARG A 60 10.33 -1.57 18.71
C ARG A 60 10.63 -2.97 18.20
N PHE A 61 9.60 -3.73 17.82
CA PHE A 61 9.76 -5.08 17.33
C PHE A 61 10.51 -5.12 15.98
N VAL A 62 10.11 -4.31 15.01
CA VAL A 62 10.79 -4.26 13.71
C VAL A 62 12.24 -3.79 13.86
N THR A 63 12.50 -2.81 14.74
CA THR A 63 13.87 -2.37 15.00
C THR A 63 14.73 -3.47 15.62
N LYS A 64 14.15 -4.29 16.50
CA LYS A 64 14.83 -5.45 17.07
C LYS A 64 15.13 -6.55 16.05
N VAL A 65 14.23 -6.78 15.08
CA VAL A 65 14.33 -7.88 14.11
C VAL A 65 15.17 -7.53 12.89
N ILE A 66 15.03 -6.31 12.38
CA ILE A 66 15.64 -5.88 11.11
C ILE A 66 16.84 -4.97 11.34
N GLY A 67 16.73 -4.03 12.28
CA GLY A 67 17.74 -3.02 12.58
C GLY A 67 17.13 -1.63 12.73
N GLU A 68 17.98 -0.63 12.95
CA GLU A 68 17.59 0.77 13.12
C GLU A 68 17.11 1.41 11.80
N GLY A 69 16.62 2.66 11.88
CA GLY A 69 16.23 3.45 10.70
C GLY A 69 14.75 3.41 10.35
N PHE A 70 13.93 2.69 11.10
CA PHE A 70 12.47 2.73 10.93
C PHE A 70 11.88 4.01 11.51
N LYS A 71 10.91 4.58 10.78
CA LYS A 71 10.12 5.77 11.13
C LYS A 71 8.63 5.43 11.03
N VAL A 72 7.79 6.32 11.56
CA VAL A 72 6.34 6.22 11.44
C VAL A 72 5.81 7.44 10.69
N ARG A 73 5.06 7.19 9.60
CA ARG A 73 4.29 8.19 8.86
C ARG A 73 2.81 7.88 9.02
N ARG A 74 1.98 8.91 9.15
CA ARG A 74 0.54 8.75 9.39
C ARG A 74 -0.24 9.47 8.31
N SER A 75 -1.24 8.79 7.76
CA SER A 75 -2.20 9.31 6.79
C SER A 75 -3.60 9.34 7.43
N LEU A 76 -4.66 9.57 6.66
CA LEU A 76 -6.03 9.57 7.20
C LEU A 76 -6.46 8.20 7.74
N HIS A 77 -6.13 7.12 7.02
CA HIS A 77 -6.59 5.76 7.32
C HIS A 77 -5.46 4.78 7.72
N TYR A 78 -4.19 5.18 7.59
CA TYR A 78 -3.05 4.29 7.76
C TYR A 78 -1.97 4.88 8.68
N SER A 79 -1.29 3.98 9.38
CA SER A 79 -0.01 4.24 10.05
C SER A 79 1.06 3.38 9.38
N ILE A 80 2.08 3.99 8.79
CA ILE A 80 3.09 3.35 7.97
C ILE A 80 4.41 3.34 8.74
N ILE A 81 4.92 2.16 9.08
CA ILE A 81 6.25 1.94 9.62
C ILE A 81 7.19 1.64 8.44
N TYR A 82 8.21 2.47 8.21
CA TYR A 82 9.06 2.38 7.01
C TYR A 82 10.53 2.70 7.30
N ASN A 83 11.44 2.17 6.49
CA ASN A 83 12.87 2.46 6.51
C ASN A 83 13.43 2.83 5.12
N THR A 84 12.56 3.28 4.22
CA THR A 84 12.91 3.75 2.86
C THR A 84 12.91 5.29 2.78
N SER A 85 13.07 5.85 1.59
CA SER A 85 13.07 7.30 1.37
C SER A 85 11.70 7.93 1.68
N GLU A 86 11.68 9.21 2.07
CA GLU A 86 10.43 9.96 2.30
C GLU A 86 9.60 10.11 1.02
N GLU A 87 10.25 10.14 -0.14
CA GLU A 87 9.60 10.20 -1.45
C GLU A 87 8.85 8.90 -1.76
N ASP A 88 9.49 7.74 -1.56
CA ASP A 88 8.86 6.44 -1.80
C ASP A 88 7.70 6.18 -0.83
N VAL A 89 7.96 6.39 0.47
CA VAL A 89 7.08 7.07 1.41
C VAL A 89 5.72 7.58 0.94
N GLU A 90 5.78 8.82 0.49
CA GLU A 90 4.65 9.64 0.04
C GLU A 90 3.91 9.04 -1.15
N VAL A 91 4.65 8.50 -2.13
CA VAL A 91 4.04 7.82 -3.29
C VAL A 91 3.23 6.60 -2.84
N PHE A 92 3.78 5.81 -1.91
CA PHE A 92 3.09 4.65 -1.36
C PHE A 92 1.86 5.06 -0.54
N GLU A 93 1.98 6.06 0.33
CA GLU A 93 0.86 6.62 1.10
C GLU A 93 -0.30 7.05 0.18
N TYR A 94 0.00 7.83 -0.85
CA TYR A 94 -0.99 8.29 -1.81
C TYR A 94 -1.70 7.11 -2.49
N ALA A 95 -0.94 6.09 -2.91
CA ALA A 95 -1.49 4.91 -3.58
C ALA A 95 -2.41 4.09 -2.67
N ILE A 96 -2.05 3.87 -1.41
CA ILE A 96 -2.88 3.09 -0.48
C ILE A 96 -4.16 3.85 -0.09
N GLU A 97 -4.09 5.18 0.10
CA GLU A 97 -5.26 6.02 0.37
C GLU A 97 -6.22 6.07 -0.82
N LYS A 98 -5.69 6.23 -2.04
CA LYS A 98 -6.49 6.18 -3.25
C LYS A 98 -7.15 4.82 -3.43
N THR A 99 -6.44 3.73 -3.15
CA THR A 99 -7.00 2.38 -3.21
C THR A 99 -8.11 2.20 -2.18
N TYR A 100 -7.94 2.68 -0.94
CA TYR A 100 -8.98 2.66 0.08
C TYR A 100 -10.25 3.37 -0.40
N ARG A 101 -10.11 4.60 -0.91
CA ARG A 101 -11.22 5.38 -1.45
C ARG A 101 -11.97 4.61 -2.54
N ALA A 102 -11.24 4.02 -3.49
CA ALA A 102 -11.81 3.26 -4.59
C ALA A 102 -12.58 2.03 -4.08
N CYS A 103 -11.99 1.30 -3.13
CA CYS A 103 -12.62 0.15 -2.48
C CYS A 103 -13.93 0.55 -1.76
N VAL A 104 -13.93 1.64 -1.00
CA VAL A 104 -15.13 2.13 -0.32
C VAL A 104 -16.22 2.56 -1.32
N LYS A 105 -15.85 3.29 -2.38
CA LYS A 105 -16.77 3.70 -3.46
C LYS A 105 -17.39 2.48 -4.13
N TRP A 106 -16.58 1.48 -4.47
CA TRP A 106 -17.02 0.24 -5.10
C TRP A 106 -17.95 -0.58 -4.22
N SER A 107 -17.60 -0.78 -2.93
CA SER A 107 -18.48 -1.50 -2.00
C SER A 107 -19.85 -0.82 -1.85
N ARG A 108 -19.87 0.51 -1.79
CA ARG A 108 -21.13 1.25 -1.77
C ARG A 108 -21.94 1.13 -3.06
N SER A 109 -21.29 1.12 -4.23
CA SER A 109 -22.02 0.92 -5.50
C SER A 109 -22.67 -0.47 -5.59
N LEU A 110 -22.16 -1.45 -4.84
CA LEU A 110 -22.77 -2.77 -4.68
C LEU A 110 -23.87 -2.83 -3.62
N GLY A 111 -24.28 -1.69 -3.04
CA GLY A 111 -25.29 -1.62 -1.97
C GLY A 111 -24.79 -2.14 -0.61
N MET A 112 -23.48 -2.31 -0.44
CA MET A 112 -22.91 -2.77 0.82
C MET A 112 -22.79 -1.59 1.79
N GLU A 113 -23.16 -1.83 3.05
CA GLU A 113 -22.86 -0.91 4.13
C GLU A 113 -21.35 -0.96 4.43
N VAL A 114 -20.69 0.19 4.33
CA VAL A 114 -19.27 0.33 4.64
C VAL A 114 -19.13 1.12 5.92
N HIS A 115 -18.45 0.54 6.90
CA HIS A 115 -18.09 1.21 8.13
C HIS A 115 -16.62 1.65 8.06
N PRO A 116 -16.28 2.87 8.53
CA PRO A 116 -14.89 3.25 8.67
C PRO A 116 -14.18 2.33 9.67
N PRO A 117 -12.86 2.08 9.50
CA PRO A 117 -12.11 1.31 10.47
C PRO A 117 -12.08 2.04 11.82
N LYS A 118 -12.05 1.28 12.92
CA LYS A 118 -12.05 1.86 14.28
C LYS A 118 -10.71 2.53 14.64
N GLN A 119 -9.65 2.14 13.94
CA GLN A 119 -8.30 2.63 14.14
C GLN A 119 -7.54 2.57 12.81
N LYS A 120 -6.51 3.40 12.66
CA LYS A 120 -5.64 3.37 11.47
C LYS A 120 -5.07 1.98 11.28
N MET A 121 -5.06 1.52 10.04
CA MET A 121 -4.46 0.22 9.72
C MET A 121 -2.95 0.36 9.75
N LEU A 122 -2.28 -0.53 10.49
CA LEU A 122 -0.83 -0.54 10.56
C LEU A 122 -0.23 -1.25 9.35
N THR A 123 0.70 -0.58 8.70
CA THR A 123 1.36 -1.03 7.48
C THR A 123 2.87 -0.96 7.65
N HIS A 124 3.59 -2.01 7.28
CA HIS A 124 5.05 -2.03 7.27
C HIS A 124 5.54 -1.93 5.83
N PHE A 125 6.42 -0.96 5.55
CA PHE A 125 6.97 -0.72 4.22
C PHE A 125 8.50 -0.78 4.25
N PHE A 126 9.03 -1.94 3.86
CA PHE A 126 10.46 -2.24 3.91
C PHE A 126 11.19 -1.67 2.69
N ASN A 127 12.45 -1.31 2.87
CA ASN A 127 13.27 -0.76 1.80
C ASN A 127 13.58 -1.78 0.71
N ASP A 128 13.72 -3.06 1.06
CA ASP A 128 13.95 -4.14 0.10
C ASP A 128 13.33 -5.48 0.51
N TYR A 129 13.41 -6.44 -0.42
CA TYR A 129 12.85 -7.79 -0.23
C TYR A 129 13.54 -8.58 0.89
N THR A 130 14.83 -8.35 1.14
CA THR A 130 15.60 -9.11 2.15
C THR A 130 15.07 -8.81 3.55
N GLU A 131 14.85 -7.53 3.85
CA GLU A 131 14.28 -7.09 5.13
C GLU A 131 12.85 -7.57 5.31
N TYR A 132 12.02 -7.42 4.28
CA TYR A 132 10.64 -7.92 4.27
C TYR A 132 10.56 -9.43 4.48
N ALA A 133 11.42 -10.20 3.81
CA ALA A 133 11.46 -11.65 3.96
C ALA A 133 11.95 -12.07 5.36
N ARG A 134 12.95 -11.37 5.90
CA ARG A 134 13.43 -11.59 7.27
C ARG A 134 12.34 -11.30 8.30
N TYR A 135 11.61 -10.20 8.14
CA TYR A 135 10.51 -9.84 9.03
C TYR A 135 9.37 -10.87 8.93
N GLY A 136 8.97 -11.22 7.70
CA GLY A 136 7.95 -12.24 7.45
C GLY A 136 8.29 -13.57 8.12
N ALA A 137 9.54 -14.02 8.01
CA ALA A 137 10.01 -15.21 8.72
C ALA A 137 9.91 -15.08 10.25
N ALA A 138 10.28 -13.92 10.81
CA ALA A 138 10.22 -13.67 12.26
C ALA A 138 8.80 -13.69 12.84
N ILE A 139 7.79 -13.32 12.04
CA ILE A 139 6.38 -13.41 12.44
C ILE A 139 5.69 -14.72 12.03
N GLY A 140 6.45 -15.69 11.51
CA GLY A 140 5.91 -17.00 11.10
C GLY A 140 5.13 -16.98 9.78
N ASN A 141 5.31 -15.95 8.94
CA ASN A 141 4.69 -15.83 7.62
C ASN A 141 5.72 -15.41 6.54
N PRO A 142 6.67 -16.30 6.19
CA PRO A 142 7.68 -15.98 5.20
C PRO A 142 7.05 -15.76 3.81
N PRO A 143 7.51 -14.77 3.03
CA PRO A 143 7.00 -14.57 1.68
C PRO A 143 7.43 -15.72 0.76
N LYS A 144 6.57 -16.05 -0.21
CA LYS A 144 6.79 -17.13 -1.19
C LYS A 144 7.87 -16.83 -2.23
N GLY A 145 8.36 -15.59 -2.29
CA GLY A 145 9.35 -15.15 -3.27
C GLY A 145 9.26 -13.65 -3.57
N PRO A 146 10.22 -13.10 -4.35
CA PRO A 146 10.30 -11.68 -4.72
C PRO A 146 9.24 -11.24 -5.74
N GLY A 147 8.33 -12.13 -6.15
CA GLY A 147 7.12 -11.76 -6.88
C GLY A 147 5.96 -11.35 -5.96
N ASN A 148 6.07 -11.63 -4.66
CA ASN A 148 5.03 -11.32 -3.68
C ASN A 148 5.35 -9.98 -2.99
N VAL A 149 4.90 -8.89 -3.61
CA VAL A 149 5.19 -7.50 -3.24
C VAL A 149 4.64 -7.07 -1.88
N GLY A 150 3.68 -7.82 -1.35
CA GLY A 150 3.14 -7.61 -0.02
C GLY A 150 2.08 -8.61 0.38
N PHE A 151 1.84 -8.74 1.69
CA PHE A 151 0.77 -9.58 2.23
C PHE A 151 0.03 -8.89 3.38
N PHE A 152 -1.20 -9.35 3.61
CA PHE A 152 -1.96 -9.04 4.81
C PHE A 152 -1.88 -10.21 5.79
N PHE A 153 -1.59 -9.93 7.06
CA PHE A 153 -1.47 -10.95 8.09
C PHE A 153 -2.69 -10.94 9.01
N PHE A 154 -3.59 -11.90 8.81
CA PHE A 154 -4.85 -11.97 9.56
C PHE A 154 -4.73 -12.01 11.08
N PRO A 155 -3.72 -12.66 11.70
CA PRO A 155 -3.60 -12.68 13.16
C PRO A 155 -3.41 -11.30 13.80
N THR A 156 -2.73 -10.39 13.11
CA THR A 156 -2.48 -9.03 13.60
C THR A 156 -3.31 -7.97 12.89
N GLU A 157 -3.96 -8.32 11.79
CA GLU A 157 -4.67 -7.40 10.90
C GLU A 157 -3.77 -6.27 10.35
N TYR A 158 -2.47 -6.58 10.15
CA TYR A 158 -1.48 -5.65 9.58
C TYR A 158 -1.13 -6.02 8.15
N SER A 159 -0.66 -5.03 7.39
CA SER A 159 -0.14 -5.24 6.04
C SER A 159 1.36 -5.00 5.97
N TYR A 160 2.02 -5.70 5.04
CA TYR A 160 3.47 -5.72 4.90
C TYR A 160 3.81 -5.65 3.41
N PHE A 161 4.69 -4.73 3.04
CA PHE A 161 5.11 -4.49 1.67
C PHE A 161 6.60 -4.18 1.63
N TYR A 162 7.25 -4.35 0.49
CA TYR A 162 8.59 -3.80 0.27
C TYR A 162 8.63 -2.93 -0.98
N ASN A 163 9.62 -2.03 -1.04
CA ASN A 163 9.82 -1.17 -2.18
C ASN A 163 10.39 -1.98 -3.36
N VAL A 164 9.52 -2.34 -4.30
CA VAL A 164 9.88 -3.10 -5.50
C VAL A 164 10.86 -2.31 -6.39
N ARG A 165 10.85 -0.97 -6.32
CA ARG A 165 11.78 -0.11 -7.09
C ARG A 165 13.23 -0.36 -6.68
N ASN A 166 13.45 -0.83 -5.46
CA ASN A 166 14.78 -1.15 -4.95
C ASN A 166 15.29 -2.54 -5.33
N THR A 167 14.46 -3.38 -5.96
CA THR A 167 14.91 -4.70 -6.40
C THR A 167 15.91 -4.59 -7.56
N PRO A 168 16.95 -5.44 -7.60
CA PRO A 168 17.93 -5.43 -8.70
C PRO A 168 17.28 -5.55 -10.08
N GLY A 169 16.27 -6.41 -10.21
CA GLY A 169 15.55 -6.60 -11.46
C GLY A 169 14.80 -5.35 -11.93
N PHE A 170 14.22 -4.57 -11.01
CA PHE A 170 13.58 -3.30 -11.36
C PHE A 170 14.61 -2.23 -11.73
N LYS A 171 15.69 -2.08 -10.94
CA LYS A 171 16.77 -1.13 -11.22
C LYS A 171 17.39 -1.35 -12.60
N ASN A 172 17.69 -2.59 -12.95
CA ASN A 172 18.27 -2.94 -14.25
C ASN A 172 17.32 -2.61 -15.41
N ARG A 173 16.02 -2.92 -15.27
CA ARG A 173 15.02 -2.56 -16.28
C ARG A 173 14.89 -1.06 -16.44
N ARG A 174 14.90 -0.30 -15.35
CA ARG A 174 14.83 1.16 -15.39
C ARG A 174 16.02 1.76 -16.15
N LEU A 175 17.24 1.34 -15.82
CA LEU A 175 18.46 1.80 -16.51
C LEU A 175 18.43 1.48 -18.01
N ASN A 176 17.96 0.29 -18.38
CA ASN A 176 17.83 -0.08 -19.79
C ASN A 176 16.83 0.81 -20.53
N ILE A 177 15.67 1.12 -19.91
CA ILE A 177 14.66 2.01 -20.50
C ILE A 177 15.19 3.44 -20.61
N GLU A 178 15.85 3.97 -19.58
CA GLU A 178 16.44 5.32 -19.60
C GLU A 178 17.50 5.47 -20.71
N SER A 179 18.32 4.43 -20.92
CA SER A 179 19.28 4.35 -22.02
C SER A 179 18.57 4.37 -23.39
N GLN A 180 17.51 3.57 -23.56
CA GLN A 180 16.71 3.54 -24.80
C GLN A 180 16.04 4.90 -25.09
N ILE A 181 15.49 5.56 -24.08
CA ILE A 181 14.88 6.89 -24.23
C ILE A 181 15.93 7.91 -24.69
N THR A 182 17.13 7.87 -24.11
CA THR A 182 18.23 8.75 -24.48
C THR A 182 18.67 8.54 -25.93
N GLN A 183 18.82 7.27 -26.35
CA GLN A 183 19.16 6.92 -27.73
C GLN A 183 18.10 7.42 -28.73
N LEU A 184 16.82 7.23 -28.43
CA LEU A 184 15.72 7.71 -29.27
C LEU A 184 15.70 9.24 -29.36
N ALA A 185 15.91 9.94 -28.25
CA ALA A 185 15.99 11.39 -28.22
C ALA A 185 17.16 11.93 -29.08
N ASP A 186 18.30 11.24 -29.08
CA ASP A 186 19.45 11.62 -29.90
C ASP A 186 19.24 11.32 -31.39
N MET A 187 18.55 10.23 -31.73
CA MET A 187 18.15 9.94 -33.12
C MET A 187 17.21 11.03 -33.68
N LEU A 188 16.23 11.46 -32.87
CA LEU A 188 15.28 12.51 -33.27
C LEU A 188 15.92 13.89 -33.45
N LYS A 189 17.05 14.18 -32.79
CA LYS A 189 17.80 15.44 -32.98
C LYS A 189 18.63 15.46 -34.26
N ARG A 190 18.90 14.30 -34.85
CA ARG A 190 19.77 14.15 -36.04
C ARG A 190 19.01 14.02 -37.36
N GLY A 191 17.72 13.71 -37.31
CA GLY A 191 16.83 13.63 -38.48
C GLY A 191 16.00 14.89 -38.63
#